data_AF-A0A2H0C292-F1
#
_entry.id   AF-A0A2H0C292-F1
#
_cell.length_a   1.000
_cell.length_b   1.000
_cell.length_c   1.000
_cell.angle_alpha   90.00
_cell.angle_beta   90.00
_cell.angle_gamma   90.00
#
_symmetry.space_group_name_H-M   'P 1'
#
loop_
_entity.id
_entity.type
_entity.pdbx_description
1 polymer ?
#
loop_
_entity_poly.entity_id
_entity_poly.type
_entity_poly.pdbx_seq_one_letter_code
_entity_poly.pdbx_strand_id
1 'polypeptide(L)'
;MNTTYISATDLKRKTAEILNMIYYEKKIAVVERFGKTLVKMIPYENKKGKKEEISLVLDRYFGSLPDFPRVNKERKFRNKSLTL
;
A
#
# COMPACT_ATOMS: atom_id res chain seq x y z
N MET A 1 1.68 17.35 4.95
CA MET A 1 1.30 16.54 6.14
C MET A 1 2.34 16.78 7.20
N ASN A 2 1.95 17.30 8.37
CA ASN A 2 2.88 17.49 9.48
C ASN A 2 3.14 16.16 10.18
N THR A 3 4.42 15.83 10.34
CA THR A 3 4.89 14.62 11.04
C THR A 3 5.32 15.03 12.45
N THR A 4 4.85 14.29 13.45
CA THR A 4 5.17 14.52 14.86
C THR A 4 5.92 13.31 15.41
N TYR A 5 7.07 13.55 16.03
CA TYR A 5 7.87 12.52 16.69
C TYR A 5 7.49 12.46 18.17
N ILE A 6 7.25 11.25 18.67
CA ILE A 6 6.73 11.02 20.02
C ILE A 6 7.48 9.86 20.66
N SER A 7 7.79 9.95 21.94
CA SER A 7 8.40 8.84 22.65
C SER A 7 7.39 7.72 22.91
N ALA A 8 7.86 6.47 22.99
CA ALA A 8 7.02 5.33 23.39
C ALA A 8 6.42 5.50 24.79
N THR A 9 7.09 6.24 25.67
CA THR A 9 6.60 6.56 27.01
C THR A 9 5.43 7.53 26.95
N ASP A 10 5.52 8.56 26.11
CA ASP A 10 4.42 9.51 25.88
C ASP A 10 3.25 8.83 25.21
N LEU A 11 3.49 7.93 24.26
CA LEU A 11 2.44 7.11 23.67
C LEU A 11 1.68 6.34 24.74
N LYS A 12 2.38 5.70 25.70
CA LYS A 12 1.74 4.97 26.80
C LYS A 12 0.90 5.88 27.71
N ARG A 13 1.37 7.10 27.98
CA ARG A 13 0.73 8.03 28.93
C ARG A 13 -0.41 8.84 28.31
N LYS A 14 -0.33 9.15 27.02
CA LYS A 14 -1.21 10.10 26.31
C LYS A 14 -1.85 9.49 25.07
N THR A 15 -2.14 8.19 25.08
CA THR A 15 -2.67 7.46 23.92
C THR A 15 -3.88 8.14 23.29
N ALA A 16 -4.86 8.55 24.10
CA ALA A 16 -6.11 9.13 23.62
C ALA A 16 -5.88 10.46 22.88
N GLU A 17 -5.03 11.33 23.43
CA GLU A 17 -4.67 12.62 22.82
C GLU A 17 -3.95 12.42 21.48
N ILE A 18 -3.02 11.48 21.43
CA ILE A 18 -2.27 11.15 20.22
C ILE A 18 -3.18 10.57 19.14
N LEU A 19 -4.11 9.69 19.51
CA LEU A 19 -5.10 9.14 18.58
C LEU A 19 -6.05 10.23 18.06
N ASN A 20 -6.49 11.15 18.91
CA ASN A 20 -7.31 12.29 18.50
C ASN A 20 -6.56 13.19 17.51
N MET A 21 -5.29 13.48 17.78
CA MET A 21 -4.43 14.26 16.89
C MET A 21 -4.29 13.56 15.51
N ILE A 22 -4.08 12.24 15.49
CA ILE A 22 -3.98 11.48 14.24
C ILE A 22 -5.33 11.50 13.50
N TYR A 23 -6.44 11.29 14.20
CA TYR A 23 -7.75 11.14 13.60
C TYR A 23 -8.34 12.46 13.09
N TYR A 24 -8.39 13.49 13.93
CA TYR A 24 -9.01 14.78 13.64
C TYR A 24 -8.09 15.70 12.85
N GLU A 25 -6.83 15.82 13.26
CA GLU A 25 -5.87 16.75 12.63
C GLU A 25 -5.12 16.14 11.46
N LYS A 26 -5.35 14.85 11.17
CA LYS A 26 -4.69 14.09 10.09
C LYS A 26 -3.17 14.13 10.15
N LYS A 27 -2.60 14.27 11.35
CA LYS A 27 -1.15 14.27 11.58
C LYS A 27 -0.60 12.85 11.54
N ILE A 28 0.63 12.73 11.06
CA ILE A 28 1.39 11.47 11.09
C ILE A 28 2.19 11.46 12.39
N ALA A 29 2.07 10.38 13.17
CA ALA A 29 2.83 10.20 14.39
C ALA A 29 3.91 9.13 14.20
N VAL A 30 5.16 9.48 14.49
CA VAL A 30 6.30 8.56 14.49
C VAL A 30 6.69 8.31 15.94
N VAL A 31 6.61 7.05 16.36
CA VAL A 31 6.88 6.62 17.74
C VAL A 31 8.30 6.12 17.81
N GLU A 32 9.06 6.66 18.75
CA GLU A 32 10.48 6.32 18.95
C GLU A 32 10.75 5.84 20.37
N ARG A 33 11.73 4.96 20.53
CA ARG A 33 12.24 4.53 21.83
C ARG A 33 13.75 4.39 21.75
N PHE A 34 14.46 5.06 22.65
CA PHE A 34 15.93 5.05 22.71
C PHE A 34 16.59 5.38 21.34
N GLY A 35 16.06 6.39 20.64
CA GLY A 35 16.58 6.82 19.33
C GLY A 35 16.26 5.89 18.16
N LYS A 36 15.43 4.85 18.36
CA LYS A 36 14.96 3.96 17.29
C LYS A 36 13.47 4.16 17.04
N THR A 37 13.11 4.32 15.77
CA THR A 37 11.71 4.32 15.33
C THR A 37 11.10 2.94 15.50
N LEU A 38 9.97 2.86 16.20
CA LEU A 38 9.24 1.61 16.44
C LEU A 38 8.02 1.49 15.53
N VAL A 39 7.21 2.54 15.47
CA VAL A 39 5.90 2.51 14.80
C VAL A 39 5.64 3.85 14.15
N LYS A 40 5.04 3.82 12.97
CA LYS A 40 4.47 5.00 12.31
C LYS A 40 2.96 4.84 12.25
N MET A 41 2.24 5.75 12.88
CA MET A 41 0.78 5.81 12.84
C MET A 41 0.34 6.82 11.80
N ILE A 42 -0.51 6.37 10.89
CA ILE A 42 -1.02 7.15 9.77
C ILE A 42 -2.54 7.11 9.87
N PRO A 43 -3.24 8.25 9.72
CA PRO A 43 -4.69 8.26 9.69
C PRO A 43 -5.19 7.35 8.57
N TYR A 44 -6.17 6.52 8.88
CA TYR A 44 -6.80 5.68 7.87
C TYR A 44 -7.64 6.55 6.94
N GLU A 45 -7.15 6.77 5.73
CA GLU A 45 -7.93 7.38 4.65
C GLU A 45 -8.80 6.29 4.04
N ASN A 46 -10.12 6.40 4.24
CA ASN A 46 -11.09 5.52 3.61
C ASN A 46 -11.13 5.84 2.10
N LYS A 47 -10.14 5.33 1.35
CA LYS A 47 -10.07 5.44 -0.12
C LYS A 47 -11.07 4.48 -0.73
N LYS A 48 -12.35 4.69 -0.47
CA LYS A 48 -13.43 3.92 -1.07
C LYS A 48 -13.39 3.97 -2.60
N GLY A 49 -12.86 5.05 -3.21
CA GLY A 49 -12.78 5.18 -4.67
C GLY A 49 -11.61 4.46 -5.39
N LYS A 50 -10.50 4.13 -4.72
CA LYS A 50 -9.31 3.68 -5.47
C LYS A 50 -9.42 2.27 -6.04
N LYS A 51 -10.11 1.34 -5.37
CA LYS A 51 -10.23 -0.04 -5.88
C LYS A 51 -11.16 -0.10 -7.09
N GLU A 52 -12.26 0.64 -7.06
CA GLU A 52 -13.23 0.73 -8.17
C GLU A 52 -12.61 1.44 -9.39
N GLU A 53 -11.79 2.49 -9.15
CA GLU A 53 -11.01 3.14 -10.22
C GLU A 53 -9.95 2.21 -10.81
N ILE A 54 -9.26 1.41 -9.98
CA ILE A 54 -8.24 0.46 -10.45
C ILE A 54 -8.87 -0.64 -11.32
N SER A 55 -10.02 -1.19 -10.94
CA SER A 55 -10.71 -2.18 -11.79
C SER A 55 -11.11 -1.59 -13.13
N LEU A 56 -11.66 -0.37 -13.15
CA LEU A 56 -12.02 0.32 -14.40
C LEU A 56 -10.81 0.59 -15.30
N VAL A 57 -9.66 0.94 -14.71
CA VAL A 57 -8.40 1.12 -15.43
C VAL A 57 -7.88 -0.21 -15.95
N LEU A 58 -7.89 -1.26 -15.14
CA LEU A 58 -7.43 -2.59 -15.55
C LEU A 58 -8.29 -3.17 -16.67
N ASP A 59 -9.62 -2.99 -16.61
CA ASP A 59 -10.54 -3.42 -17.67
C ASP A 59 -10.28 -2.67 -18.98
N ARG A 60 -10.02 -1.35 -18.91
CA ARG A 60 -9.68 -0.54 -20.08
C ARG A 60 -8.40 -1.02 -20.78
N TYR A 61 -7.43 -1.51 -20.01
CA TYR A 61 -6.14 -1.96 -20.52
C TYR A 61 -6.00 -3.50 -20.58
N PHE A 62 -7.10 -4.23 -20.33
CA PHE A 62 -7.11 -5.69 -20.35
C PHE A 62 -6.76 -6.19 -21.76
N GLY A 63 -5.67 -6.95 -21.87
CA GLY A 63 -5.10 -7.41 -23.15
C GLY A 63 -4.05 -6.50 -23.78
N SER A 64 -3.91 -5.24 -23.32
CA SER A 64 -2.78 -4.36 -23.68
C SER A 64 -1.62 -4.44 -22.68
N LEU A 65 -1.91 -4.92 -21.47
CA LEU A 65 -0.90 -5.15 -20.44
C LEU A 65 -0.06 -6.37 -20.84
N PRO A 66 1.28 -6.23 -20.89
CA PRO A 66 2.15 -7.37 -21.12
C PRO A 66 2.02 -8.36 -19.97
N ASP A 67 2.03 -9.66 -20.28
CA ASP A 67 2.00 -10.73 -19.28
C ASP A 67 3.09 -10.51 -18.21
N PHE A 68 2.69 -10.50 -16.93
CA PHE A 68 3.61 -10.46 -15.79
C PHE A 68 3.32 -11.60 -14.80
N PRO A 69 4.30 -12.46 -14.49
CA PRO A 69 5.64 -12.53 -15.10
C PRO A 69 5.55 -12.88 -16.61
N ARG A 70 6.60 -12.58 -17.38
CA ARG A 70 6.66 -12.82 -18.83
C ARG A 70 6.63 -14.33 -19.16
N VAL A 71 5.46 -14.96 -19.09
CA VAL A 71 5.24 -16.40 -19.32
C VAL A 71 5.44 -16.83 -20.79
N ASN A 72 5.47 -15.88 -21.73
CA ASN A 72 5.70 -16.18 -23.15
C ASN A 72 7.12 -16.69 -23.46
N LYS A 73 8.10 -16.47 -22.57
CA LYS A 73 9.45 -17.04 -22.75
C LYS A 73 9.53 -18.55 -22.51
N GLU A 74 8.57 -19.13 -21.80
CA GLU A 74 8.58 -20.57 -21.43
C GLU A 74 7.57 -21.42 -22.21
N ARG A 75 6.66 -20.80 -22.98
CA ARG A 75 5.74 -21.54 -23.86
C ARG A 75 6.50 -22.17 -25.02
N LYS A 76 6.92 -23.42 -24.83
CA LYS A 76 7.31 -24.32 -25.93
C LYS A 76 6.04 -24.80 -26.62
N PHE A 77 5.65 -24.15 -27.72
CA PHE A 77 4.63 -24.73 -28.60
C PHE A 77 5.17 -26.05 -29.14
N ARG A 78 4.47 -27.16 -28.88
CA ARG A 78 4.80 -28.45 -29.45
C ARG A 78 4.48 -28.38 -30.95
N ASN A 79 5.48 -28.12 -31.78
CA ASN A 79 5.34 -28.18 -33.23
C ASN A 79 4.91 -29.60 -33.63
N LYS A 80 3.62 -29.79 -33.88
CA LYS A 80 3.10 -31.01 -34.48
C LYS A 80 3.29 -30.84 -35.99
N SER A 81 4.21 -31.60 -36.59
CA SER A 81 4.34 -31.63 -38.04
C SER A 81 3.04 -32.18 -38.62
N LEU A 82 2.26 -31.33 -39.28
CA LEU A 82 1.14 -31.78 -40.09
C LEU A 82 1.73 -32.24 -41.42
N THR A 83 1.81 -33.55 -41.62
CA THR A 83 1.98 -34.15 -42.95
C THR A 83 0.64 -34.04 -43.67
N LEU A 84 0.63 -33.32 -44.79
CA LEU A 84 -0.44 -33.26 -45.78
C LEU A 84 -0.63 -34.61 -46.47
#